data_AF-A0A933GMP0-F1
#
_entry.id   AF-A0A933GMP0-F1
#
_cell.length_a   1.000
_cell.length_b   1.000
_cell.length_c   1.000
_cell.angle_alpha   90.00
_cell.angle_beta   90.00
_cell.angle_gamma   90.00
#
_symmetry.space_group_name_H-M   'P 1'
#
loop_
_entity.id
_entity.type
_entity.pdbx_description
1 polymer ?
#
loop_
_entity_poly.entity_id
_entity_poly.type
_entity_poly.pdbx_seq_one_letter_code
_entity_poly.pdbx_strand_id
1 'polypeptide(L)'
;MKASEERLKHLSAKLLAAQEEERKRIAHELHDSLGQYLTTIKLKTESVLKKTHKTRDERLTGPLESLVSVIQRTIEETKRIQLALRPAILDELGVLAGIDWLCKEFHKTHSEFGLEEQIDLAEEEIPDSLKTTIFRISQAAMNNIAGHRKAQAVRLSLRKTPGTIELLIEDNGHRFDMEEVLSATVFCRGFGLISMRERAKLSGGSFAMHSTKGAGTVIRTSWPI
;
A
#
# COMPACT_ATOMS: atom_id res chain seq x y z
N MET A 1 28.58 9.85 21.27
CA MET A 1 27.42 9.01 20.91
C MET A 1 26.20 9.81 20.48
N LYS A 2 25.63 10.71 21.31
CA LYS A 2 24.41 11.49 20.97
C LYS A 2 24.46 12.23 19.62
N ALA A 3 25.55 12.93 19.30
CA ALA A 3 25.70 13.64 18.03
C ALA A 3 25.76 12.71 16.79
N SER A 4 26.21 11.46 16.97
CA SER A 4 26.22 10.46 15.90
C SER A 4 24.81 9.92 15.66
N GLU A 5 24.07 9.65 16.74
CA GLU A 5 22.67 9.20 16.69
C GLU A 5 21.73 10.27 16.11
N GLU A 6 21.92 11.54 16.46
CA GLU A 6 21.17 12.67 15.89
C GLU A 6 21.45 12.85 14.41
N ARG A 7 22.71 12.71 13.97
CA ARG A 7 23.05 12.72 12.54
C ARG A 7 22.41 11.55 11.79
N LEU A 8 22.39 10.36 12.38
CA LEU A 8 21.78 9.18 11.77
C LEU A 8 20.26 9.35 11.61
N LYS A 9 19.59 9.89 12.64
CA LYS A 9 18.16 10.22 12.60
C LYS A 9 17.85 11.26 11.52
N HIS A 10 18.64 12.33 11.45
CA HIS A 10 18.45 13.40 10.45
C HIS A 10 18.62 12.88 9.03
N LEU A 11 19.65 12.06 8.79
CA LEU A 11 19.88 11.45 7.48
C LEU A 11 18.75 10.48 7.09
N SER A 12 18.27 9.69 8.05
CA SER A 12 17.15 8.76 7.84
C SER A 12 15.85 9.51 7.50
N ALA A 13 15.56 10.60 8.21
CA ALA A 13 14.40 11.45 7.90
C ALA A 13 14.49 12.03 6.48
N LYS A 14 15.66 12.56 6.09
CA LYS A 14 15.88 13.06 4.73
C LYS A 14 15.71 12.00 3.66
N LEU A 15 16.21 10.78 3.90
CA LEU A 15 16.09 9.68 2.96
C LEU A 15 14.63 9.23 2.78
N LEU A 16 13.88 9.13 3.89
CA LEU A 16 12.46 8.78 3.83
C LEU A 16 11.63 9.86 3.13
N ALA A 17 11.93 11.14 3.37
CA ALA A 17 11.29 12.26 2.69
C ALA A 17 11.59 12.25 1.18
N ALA A 18 12.86 12.07 0.79
CA ALA A 18 13.25 11.97 -0.62
C ALA A 18 12.58 10.76 -1.31
N GLN A 19 12.46 9.63 -0.62
CA GLN A 19 11.76 8.46 -1.12
C GLN A 19 10.26 8.74 -1.34
N GLU A 20 9.63 9.51 -0.45
CA GLU A 20 8.22 9.86 -0.59
C GLU A 20 7.97 10.84 -1.74
N GLU A 21 8.88 11.80 -1.93
CA GLU A 21 8.83 12.74 -3.05
C GLU A 21 9.02 12.01 -4.39
N GLU A 22 9.96 11.08 -4.47
CA GLU A 22 10.17 10.29 -5.67
C GLU A 22 8.97 9.39 -5.99
N ARG A 23 8.35 8.78 -4.98
CA ARG A 23 7.09 8.03 -5.16
C ARG A 23 5.98 8.92 -5.68
N LYS A 24 5.88 10.17 -5.19
CA LYS A 24 4.93 11.15 -5.68
C LYS A 24 5.16 11.48 -7.15
N ARG A 25 6.41 11.76 -7.52
CA ARG A 25 6.81 12.09 -8.88
C ARG A 25 6.47 10.96 -9.84
N ILE A 26 6.85 9.72 -9.51
CA ILE A 26 6.55 8.55 -10.36
C ILE A 26 5.03 8.32 -10.48
N ALA A 27 4.28 8.43 -9.38
CA ALA A 27 2.82 8.27 -9.43
C ALA A 27 2.15 9.32 -10.34
N HIS A 28 2.59 10.57 -10.29
CA HIS A 28 2.11 11.64 -11.18
C HIS A 28 2.50 11.39 -12.64
N GLU A 29 3.76 11.03 -12.92
CA GLU A 29 4.20 10.74 -14.29
C GLU A 29 3.43 9.58 -14.91
N LEU A 30 3.17 8.52 -14.15
CA LEU A 30 2.31 7.42 -14.59
C LEU A 30 0.88 7.89 -14.85
N HIS A 31 0.32 8.77 -14.01
CA HIS A 31 -1.04 9.28 -14.17
C HIS A 31 -1.18 10.12 -15.43
N ASP A 32 -0.32 11.12 -15.57
CA ASP A 32 -0.42 12.11 -16.63
C ASP A 32 -0.03 11.54 -17.99
N SER A 33 1.07 10.79 -18.07
CA SER A 33 1.54 10.29 -19.37
C SER A 33 0.84 8.98 -19.77
N LEU A 34 0.97 7.94 -18.95
CA LEU A 34 0.54 6.60 -19.32
C LEU A 34 -0.99 6.47 -19.29
N GLY A 35 -1.65 7.09 -18.32
CA GLY A 35 -3.11 7.11 -18.21
C GLY A 35 -3.79 7.77 -19.41
N GLN A 36 -3.28 8.92 -19.87
CA GLN A 36 -3.82 9.63 -21.03
C GLN A 36 -3.58 8.86 -22.33
N TYR A 37 -2.40 8.27 -22.52
CA TYR A 37 -2.12 7.46 -23.71
C TYR A 37 -3.03 6.24 -23.79
N LEU A 38 -3.19 5.49 -22.70
CA LEU A 38 -4.06 4.31 -22.69
C LEU A 38 -5.53 4.68 -22.91
N THR A 39 -6.00 5.79 -22.33
CA THR A 39 -7.36 6.30 -22.57
C THR A 39 -7.55 6.67 -24.05
N THR A 40 -6.58 7.35 -24.64
CA THR A 40 -6.61 7.72 -26.07
C THR A 40 -6.63 6.47 -26.96
N ILE A 41 -5.80 5.48 -26.67
CA ILE A 41 -5.75 4.21 -27.40
C ILE A 41 -7.11 3.50 -27.28
N LYS A 42 -7.69 3.41 -26.08
CA LYS A 42 -9.02 2.83 -25.85
C LYS A 42 -10.08 3.50 -26.72
N LEU A 43 -10.18 4.83 -26.67
CA LEU A 43 -11.18 5.60 -27.42
C LEU A 43 -11.02 5.42 -28.94
N LYS A 44 -9.78 5.40 -29.45
CA LYS A 44 -9.51 5.14 -30.87
C LYS A 44 -9.92 3.72 -31.26
N THR A 45 -9.59 2.72 -30.46
CA THR A 45 -9.97 1.32 -30.70
C THR A 45 -11.48 1.13 -30.67
N GLU A 46 -12.18 1.70 -29.69
CA GLU A 46 -13.65 1.67 -29.61
C GLU A 46 -14.31 2.37 -30.80
N SER A 47 -13.72 3.46 -31.30
CA SER A 47 -14.20 4.15 -32.50
C SER A 47 -14.09 3.28 -33.75
N VAL A 48 -12.97 2.56 -33.91
CA VAL A 48 -12.78 1.59 -35.00
C VAL A 48 -13.76 0.44 -34.84
N LEU A 49 -13.89 -0.14 -33.64
CA LEU A 49 -14.83 -1.22 -33.34
C LEU A 49 -16.28 -0.84 -33.70
N LYS A 50 -16.72 0.37 -33.33
CA LYS A 50 -18.05 0.90 -33.70
C LYS A 50 -18.25 0.99 -35.22
N LYS A 51 -17.21 1.32 -35.99
CA LYS A 51 -17.28 1.34 -37.47
C LYS A 51 -17.34 -0.08 -38.03
N THR A 52 -16.55 -1.01 -37.48
CA THR A 52 -16.54 -2.42 -37.88
C THR A 52 -17.89 -3.11 -37.64
N HIS A 53 -18.57 -2.82 -36.53
CA HIS A 53 -19.94 -3.30 -36.31
C HIS A 53 -20.92 -2.80 -37.37
N LYS A 54 -20.77 -1.55 -37.84
CA LYS A 54 -21.61 -1.00 -38.93
C LYS A 54 -21.35 -1.69 -40.26
N THR A 55 -20.12 -2.10 -40.54
CA THR A 55 -19.74 -2.81 -41.78
C THR A 55 -19.97 -4.33 -41.69
N ARG A 56 -20.37 -4.86 -40.52
CA ARG A 56 -20.55 -6.31 -40.24
C ARG A 56 -19.34 -7.17 -40.62
N ASP A 57 -18.14 -6.63 -40.46
CA ASP A 57 -16.93 -7.43 -40.72
C ASP A 57 -16.55 -8.24 -39.47
N GLU A 58 -17.18 -9.41 -39.36
CA GLU A 58 -17.03 -10.33 -38.21
C GLU A 58 -15.57 -10.77 -37.99
N ARG A 59 -14.72 -10.70 -39.03
CA ARG A 59 -13.28 -11.02 -38.94
C ARG A 59 -12.50 -10.03 -38.08
N LEU A 60 -12.98 -8.79 -37.95
CA LEU A 60 -12.31 -7.71 -37.21
C LEU A 60 -12.98 -7.40 -35.87
N THR A 61 -14.26 -7.72 -35.70
CA THR A 61 -15.01 -7.44 -34.46
C THR A 61 -14.40 -8.16 -33.25
N GLY A 62 -14.22 -9.49 -33.31
CA GLY A 62 -13.67 -10.26 -32.19
C GLY A 62 -12.27 -9.82 -31.75
N PRO A 63 -11.29 -9.66 -32.67
CA PRO A 63 -9.97 -9.13 -32.33
C PRO A 63 -9.99 -7.72 -31.70
N LEU A 64 -10.88 -6.84 -32.17
CA LEU A 64 -11.00 -5.48 -31.64
C LEU A 64 -11.65 -5.46 -30.25
N GLU A 65 -12.67 -6.28 -29.98
CA GLU A 65 -13.25 -6.46 -28.65
C GLU A 65 -12.21 -6.99 -27.65
N SER A 66 -11.44 -8.00 -28.06
CA SER A 66 -10.32 -8.51 -27.27
C SER A 66 -9.28 -7.42 -26.99
N LEU A 67 -8.95 -6.58 -27.98
CA LEU A 67 -7.99 -5.49 -27.81
C LEU A 67 -8.50 -4.44 -26.81
N VAL A 68 -9.79 -4.06 -26.88
CA VAL A 68 -10.42 -3.16 -25.91
C VAL A 68 -10.33 -3.75 -24.49
N SER A 69 -10.59 -5.05 -24.33
CA SER A 69 -10.47 -5.75 -23.04
C SER A 69 -9.04 -5.70 -22.48
N VAL A 70 -8.03 -5.97 -23.32
CA VAL A 70 -6.61 -5.89 -22.91
C VAL A 70 -6.21 -4.46 -22.53
N ILE A 71 -6.64 -3.46 -23.29
CA ILE A 71 -6.40 -2.05 -22.95
C ILE A 71 -7.05 -1.69 -21.60
N GLN A 72 -8.29 -2.11 -21.38
CA GLN A 72 -9.01 -1.87 -20.13
C GLN A 72 -8.28 -2.49 -18.94
N ARG A 73 -7.85 -3.74 -19.05
CA ARG A 73 -7.04 -4.41 -18.02
C ARG A 73 -5.71 -3.68 -17.77
N THR A 74 -5.08 -3.16 -18.81
CA THR A 74 -3.81 -2.41 -18.71
C THR A 74 -4.00 -1.08 -17.99
N ILE A 75 -5.13 -0.38 -18.23
CA ILE A 75 -5.51 0.83 -17.49
C ILE A 75 -5.70 0.51 -16.01
N GLU A 76 -6.40 -0.57 -15.68
CA GLU A 76 -6.64 -1.00 -14.30
C GLU A 76 -5.34 -1.36 -13.59
N GLU A 77 -4.44 -2.11 -14.23
CA GLU A 77 -3.12 -2.43 -13.68
C GLU A 77 -2.25 -1.18 -13.49
N THR A 78 -2.29 -0.24 -14.43
CA THR A 78 -1.56 1.03 -14.31
C THR A 78 -2.05 1.84 -13.12
N LYS A 79 -3.38 1.97 -12.95
CA LYS A 79 -3.99 2.60 -11.77
C LYS A 79 -3.60 1.90 -10.48
N ARG A 80 -3.60 0.56 -10.46
CA ARG A 80 -3.16 -0.23 -9.32
C ARG A 80 -1.71 0.07 -8.93
N ILE A 81 -0.81 0.14 -9.91
CA ILE A 81 0.61 0.47 -9.68
C ILE A 81 0.76 1.90 -9.16
N GLN A 82 0.05 2.87 -9.75
CA GLN A 82 0.03 4.26 -9.27
C GLN A 82 -0.38 4.34 -7.80
N LEU A 83 -1.50 3.71 -7.45
CA LEU A 83 -2.04 3.72 -6.09
C LEU A 83 -1.11 2.98 -5.11
N ALA A 84 -0.44 1.91 -5.54
CA ALA A 84 0.58 1.23 -4.74
C ALA A 84 1.83 2.11 -4.50
N LEU A 85 2.23 2.94 -5.47
CA LEU A 85 3.35 3.85 -5.31
C LEU A 85 3.03 4.99 -4.35
N ARG A 86 1.93 5.70 -4.60
CA ARG A 86 1.37 6.70 -3.71
C ARG A 86 -0.11 6.85 -4.08
N PRO A 87 -1.03 6.54 -3.17
CA PRO A 87 -2.44 6.75 -3.45
C PRO A 87 -2.68 8.25 -3.60
N ALA A 88 -3.08 8.73 -4.78
CA ALA A 88 -3.57 10.11 -4.93
C ALA A 88 -4.78 10.36 -4.01
N ILE A 89 -5.53 9.29 -3.71
CA ILE A 89 -6.59 9.26 -2.69
C ILE A 89 -6.09 9.66 -1.29
N LEU A 90 -4.81 9.47 -0.95
CA LEU A 90 -4.26 9.95 0.32
C LEU A 90 -4.20 11.48 0.37
N ASP A 91 -3.88 12.10 -0.78
CA ASP A 91 -3.78 13.56 -0.91
C ASP A 91 -5.16 14.21 -1.11
N GLU A 92 -6.11 13.52 -1.75
CA GLU A 92 -7.44 14.05 -2.12
C GLU A 92 -8.56 13.67 -1.13
N LEU A 93 -8.54 12.44 -0.60
CA LEU A 93 -9.61 11.87 0.26
C LEU A 93 -9.13 11.46 1.66
N GLY A 94 -7.82 11.55 1.94
CA GLY A 94 -7.26 11.28 3.25
C GLY A 94 -6.79 9.84 3.49
N VAL A 95 -6.24 9.61 4.68
CA VAL A 95 -5.62 8.34 5.05
C VAL A 95 -6.62 7.22 5.28
N LEU A 96 -7.81 7.52 5.80
CA LEU A 96 -8.83 6.49 6.01
C LEU A 96 -9.28 5.88 4.67
N ALA A 97 -9.49 6.70 3.65
CA ALA A 97 -9.80 6.23 2.30
C ALA A 97 -8.62 5.45 1.66
N GLY A 98 -7.39 5.85 1.96
CA GLY A 98 -6.18 5.11 1.56
C GLY A 98 -6.09 3.72 2.19
N ILE A 99 -6.45 3.59 3.48
CA ILE A 99 -6.47 2.30 4.20
C ILE A 99 -7.57 1.40 3.64
N ASP A 100 -8.80 1.90 3.46
CA ASP A 100 -9.90 1.13 2.87
C ASP A 100 -9.53 0.61 1.47
N TRP A 101 -8.91 1.45 0.65
CA TRP A 101 -8.39 1.01 -0.65
C TRP A 101 -7.33 -0.09 -0.53
N LEU A 102 -6.37 0.08 0.39
CA LEU A 102 -5.32 -0.92 0.65
C LEU A 102 -5.93 -2.26 1.08
N CYS A 103 -6.93 -2.24 1.96
CA CYS A 103 -7.66 -3.40 2.43
C CYS A 103 -8.38 -4.12 1.29
N LYS A 104 -9.10 -3.38 0.43
CA LYS A 104 -9.79 -3.92 -0.75
C LYS A 104 -8.81 -4.54 -1.75
N GLU A 105 -7.68 -3.89 -2.00
CA GLU A 105 -6.67 -4.39 -2.94
C GLU A 105 -5.96 -5.65 -2.40
N PHE A 106 -5.70 -5.69 -1.10
CA PHE A 106 -5.19 -6.87 -0.42
C PHE A 106 -6.18 -8.03 -0.57
N HIS A 107 -7.46 -7.83 -0.25
CA HIS A 107 -8.47 -8.88 -0.36
C HIS A 107 -8.69 -9.36 -1.81
N LYS A 108 -8.62 -8.44 -2.79
CA LYS A 108 -8.71 -8.80 -4.22
C LYS A 108 -7.58 -9.72 -4.66
N THR A 109 -6.38 -9.50 -4.17
CA THR A 109 -5.19 -10.29 -4.53
C THR A 109 -5.06 -11.57 -3.68
N HIS A 110 -5.59 -11.52 -2.45
CA HIS A 110 -5.42 -12.52 -1.41
C HIS A 110 -6.77 -12.92 -0.80
N SER A 111 -7.71 -13.34 -1.65
CA SER A 111 -9.08 -13.69 -1.26
C SER A 111 -9.18 -14.83 -0.25
N GLU A 112 -8.10 -15.60 -0.06
CA GLU A 112 -7.98 -16.66 0.93
C GLU A 112 -7.87 -16.17 2.38
N PHE A 113 -7.60 -14.87 2.59
CA PHE A 113 -7.53 -14.26 3.91
C PHE A 113 -8.87 -13.65 4.31
N GLY A 114 -9.33 -13.93 5.53
CA GLY A 114 -10.35 -13.11 6.18
C GLY A 114 -9.74 -11.78 6.62
N LEU A 115 -10.21 -10.67 6.06
CA LEU A 115 -9.75 -9.33 6.43
C LEU A 115 -10.80 -8.63 7.30
N GLU A 116 -10.39 -8.19 8.49
CA GLU A 116 -11.20 -7.36 9.38
C GLU A 116 -10.57 -5.97 9.50
N GLU A 117 -11.35 -4.95 9.15
CA GLU A 117 -10.98 -3.54 9.25
C GLU A 117 -11.82 -2.86 10.33
N GLN A 118 -11.15 -2.23 11.31
CA GLN A 118 -11.81 -1.51 12.40
C GLN A 118 -11.19 -0.11 12.56
N ILE A 119 -11.91 0.91 12.08
CA ILE A 119 -11.48 2.31 12.16
C ILE A 119 -12.40 3.05 13.14
N ASP A 120 -11.85 3.45 14.29
CA ASP A 120 -12.55 4.11 15.39
C ASP A 120 -12.01 5.54 15.60
N LEU A 121 -12.03 6.35 14.54
CA LEU A 121 -11.76 7.80 14.56
C LEU A 121 -12.16 8.43 13.21
N ALA A 122 -12.35 9.74 13.20
CA ALA A 122 -12.55 10.52 11.98
C ALA A 122 -11.22 11.00 11.37
N GLU A 123 -11.23 11.32 10.06
CA GLU A 123 -10.04 11.77 9.33
C GLU A 123 -9.46 13.07 9.91
N GLU A 124 -10.31 13.97 10.40
CA GLU A 124 -9.91 15.25 10.98
C GLU A 124 -9.21 15.08 12.34
N GLU A 125 -9.35 13.92 12.96
CA GLU A 125 -8.67 13.58 14.21
C GLU A 125 -7.23 13.11 13.98
N ILE A 126 -6.81 12.91 12.73
CA ILE A 126 -5.46 12.47 12.35
C ILE A 126 -4.64 13.69 11.92
N PRO A 127 -3.55 14.02 12.64
CA PRO A 127 -2.63 15.06 12.21
C PRO A 127 -2.08 14.78 10.81
N ASP A 128 -2.02 15.81 9.95
CA ASP A 128 -1.53 15.67 8.57
C ASP A 128 -0.10 15.07 8.49
N SER A 129 0.73 15.36 9.49
CA SER A 129 2.08 14.80 9.62
C SER A 129 2.10 13.29 9.82
N LEU A 130 1.02 12.69 10.32
CA LEU A 130 0.89 11.26 10.59
C LEU A 130 0.24 10.49 9.45
N LYS A 131 -0.57 11.12 8.60
CA LYS A 131 -1.33 10.44 7.52
C LYS A 131 -0.46 9.56 6.64
N THR A 132 0.60 10.13 6.07
CA THR A 132 1.58 9.39 5.24
C THR A 132 2.28 8.30 6.04
N THR A 133 2.60 8.56 7.30
CA THR A 133 3.28 7.59 8.16
C THR A 133 2.41 6.37 8.43
N ILE A 134 1.16 6.58 8.84
CA ILE A 134 0.16 5.55 9.09
C ILE A 134 -0.07 4.72 7.82
N PHE A 135 -0.27 5.38 6.68
CA PHE A 135 -0.46 4.69 5.41
C PHE A 135 0.74 3.79 5.04
N ARG A 136 1.96 4.33 5.14
CA ARG A 136 3.19 3.58 4.78
C ARG A 136 3.47 2.42 5.70
N ILE A 137 3.19 2.55 6.99
CA ILE A 137 3.30 1.46 7.95
C ILE A 137 2.26 0.39 7.63
N SER A 138 1.02 0.79 7.35
CA SER A 138 -0.06 -0.14 6.96
C SER A 138 0.30 -0.92 5.70
N GLN A 139 0.75 -0.21 4.65
CA GLN A 139 1.19 -0.83 3.40
C GLN A 139 2.35 -1.81 3.61
N ALA A 140 3.37 -1.44 4.39
CA ALA A 140 4.50 -2.31 4.66
C ALA A 140 4.11 -3.54 5.48
N ALA A 141 3.24 -3.39 6.48
CA ALA A 141 2.74 -4.49 7.29
C ALA A 141 1.91 -5.47 6.46
N MET A 142 0.95 -4.98 5.67
CA MET A 142 0.12 -5.80 4.78
C MET A 142 0.96 -6.55 3.75
N ASN A 143 1.97 -5.90 3.16
CA ASN A 143 2.91 -6.56 2.24
C ASN A 143 3.74 -7.65 2.92
N ASN A 144 4.16 -7.43 4.17
CA ASN A 144 4.85 -8.46 4.93
C ASN A 144 3.93 -9.68 5.10
N ILE A 145 2.68 -9.47 5.53
CA ILE A 145 1.67 -10.52 5.76
C ILE A 145 1.36 -11.29 4.48
N ALA A 146 1.19 -10.62 3.33
CA ALA A 146 1.02 -11.28 2.03
C ALA A 146 2.16 -12.26 1.70
N GLY A 147 3.37 -11.98 2.19
CA GLY A 147 4.53 -12.86 2.07
C GLY A 147 4.48 -14.13 2.94
N HIS A 148 3.47 -14.29 3.80
CA HIS A 148 3.25 -15.42 4.70
C HIS A 148 2.04 -16.25 4.25
N ARG A 149 2.28 -17.22 3.36
CA ARG A 149 1.27 -18.12 2.74
C ARG A 149 0.47 -19.04 3.70
N LYS A 150 0.46 -18.78 5.01
CA LYS A 150 -0.20 -19.62 6.03
C LYS A 150 -1.06 -18.84 7.03
N ALA A 151 -1.18 -17.52 6.89
CA ALA A 151 -2.17 -16.77 7.66
C ALA A 151 -3.55 -16.94 7.02
N GLN A 152 -4.58 -17.05 7.84
CA GLN A 152 -5.98 -17.22 7.45
C GLN A 152 -6.82 -15.99 7.77
N ALA A 153 -6.34 -15.13 8.67
CA ALA A 153 -7.00 -13.89 9.04
C ALA A 153 -6.00 -12.76 9.25
N VAL A 154 -6.40 -11.56 8.86
CA VAL A 154 -5.70 -10.30 9.07
C VAL A 154 -6.66 -9.32 9.70
N ARG A 155 -6.23 -8.63 10.75
CA ARG A 155 -6.96 -7.53 11.35
C ARG A 155 -6.15 -6.26 11.23
N LEU A 156 -6.75 -5.19 10.72
CA LEU A 156 -6.22 -3.83 10.74
C LEU A 156 -7.16 -2.98 11.60
N SER A 157 -6.62 -2.38 12.65
CA SER A 157 -7.34 -1.44 13.49
C SER A 157 -6.61 -0.10 13.58
N LEU A 158 -7.33 0.99 13.38
CA LEU A 158 -6.86 2.34 13.65
C LEU A 158 -7.86 2.98 14.61
N ARG A 159 -7.41 3.41 15.78
CA ARG A 159 -8.30 3.95 16.81
C ARG A 159 -7.68 5.14 17.52
N LYS A 160 -8.53 6.02 18.01
CA LYS A 160 -8.15 7.08 18.93
C LYS A 160 -8.49 6.69 20.36
N THR A 161 -7.48 6.68 21.22
CA THR A 161 -7.62 6.58 22.68
C THR A 161 -7.28 7.94 23.32
N PRO A 162 -7.61 8.20 24.60
CA PRO A 162 -7.34 9.49 25.22
C PRO A 162 -5.85 9.88 25.11
N GLY A 163 -5.56 10.91 24.32
CA GLY A 163 -4.21 11.44 24.10
C GLY A 163 -3.32 10.60 23.16
N THR A 164 -3.86 9.58 22.49
CA THR A 164 -3.07 8.75 21.56
C THR A 164 -3.87 8.25 20.36
N ILE A 165 -3.22 8.16 19.19
CA ILE A 165 -3.70 7.38 18.04
C ILE A 165 -2.93 6.07 18.01
N GLU A 166 -3.62 4.95 17.82
CA GLU A 166 -3.02 3.63 17.74
C GLU A 166 -3.40 2.93 16.43
N LEU A 167 -2.38 2.45 15.71
CA LEU A 167 -2.49 1.52 14.59
C LEU A 167 -2.04 0.14 15.05
N LEU A 168 -2.89 -0.86 14.85
CA LEU A 168 -2.69 -2.26 15.18
C LEU A 168 -2.93 -3.10 13.93
N ILE A 169 -1.97 -3.95 13.57
CA ILE A 169 -2.08 -4.87 12.44
C ILE A 169 -1.66 -6.26 12.91
N GLU A 170 -2.57 -7.21 12.78
CA GLU A 170 -2.42 -8.56 13.33
C GLU A 170 -2.67 -9.60 12.23
N ASP A 171 -1.83 -10.62 12.16
CA ASP A 171 -2.08 -11.83 11.36
C ASP A 171 -1.99 -13.06 12.26
N ASN A 172 -2.70 -14.14 11.91
CA ASN A 172 -2.69 -15.41 12.67
C ASN A 172 -1.73 -16.47 12.09
N GLY A 173 -0.72 -16.07 11.34
CA GLY A 173 0.18 -16.95 10.61
C GLY A 173 1.05 -17.85 11.49
N HIS A 174 1.55 -18.94 10.91
CA HIS A 174 2.43 -19.89 11.58
C HIS A 174 3.89 -19.73 11.14
N ARG A 175 4.59 -18.73 11.71
CA ARG A 175 6.05 -18.67 12.02
C ARG A 175 6.58 -17.22 12.03
N PHE A 176 7.31 -16.90 13.10
CA PHE A 176 8.64 -16.27 13.01
C PHE A 176 9.66 -17.29 13.53
N ASP A 177 10.76 -17.51 12.81
CA ASP A 177 12.00 -18.04 13.37
C ASP A 177 13.03 -16.92 13.19
N MET A 178 13.45 -16.29 14.29
CA MET A 178 14.43 -15.18 14.26
C MET A 178 15.82 -15.65 13.75
N GLU A 179 16.08 -16.96 13.71
CA GLU A 179 17.34 -17.56 13.21
C GLU A 179 17.33 -17.89 11.70
N GLU A 180 16.18 -17.95 11.03
CA GLU A 180 16.06 -18.32 9.60
C GLU A 180 16.28 -17.12 8.64
N VAL A 181 16.79 -16.00 9.17
CA VAL A 181 16.81 -14.64 8.60
C VAL A 181 17.94 -14.41 7.56
N LEU A 182 18.79 -15.40 7.29
CA LEU A 182 20.03 -15.24 6.49
C LEU A 182 19.91 -15.61 5.00
N SER A 183 18.72 -15.86 4.45
CA SER A 183 18.55 -16.10 3.00
C SER A 183 18.07 -14.86 2.24
N ALA A 184 18.45 -14.75 0.96
CA ALA A 184 18.30 -13.55 0.12
C ALA A 184 16.87 -12.97 0.00
N THR A 185 15.83 -13.77 0.28
CA THR A 185 14.42 -13.33 0.34
C THR A 185 14.08 -12.53 1.61
N VAL A 186 14.93 -12.56 2.64
CA VAL A 186 14.76 -11.84 3.92
C VAL A 186 15.41 -10.46 3.91
N PHE A 187 16.37 -10.19 3.02
CA PHE A 187 17.02 -8.87 2.95
C PHE A 187 16.00 -7.74 2.68
N CYS A 188 15.02 -7.98 1.81
CA CYS A 188 13.90 -7.06 1.59
C CYS A 188 12.93 -6.99 2.79
N ARG A 189 12.74 -8.09 3.53
CA ARG A 189 11.84 -8.18 4.69
C ARG A 189 12.38 -7.43 5.92
N GLY A 190 13.68 -7.55 6.19
CA GLY A 190 14.35 -6.78 7.25
C GLY A 190 14.25 -5.26 7.02
N PHE A 191 14.33 -4.84 5.76
CA PHE A 191 14.13 -3.43 5.38
C PHE A 191 12.72 -2.92 5.66
N GLY A 192 11.68 -3.74 5.43
CA GLY A 192 10.29 -3.37 5.72
C GLY A 192 10.08 -3.09 7.22
N LEU A 193 10.56 -3.99 8.08
CA LEU A 193 10.49 -3.84 9.54
C LEU A 193 11.27 -2.63 10.06
N ILE A 194 12.50 -2.45 9.55
CA ILE A 194 13.34 -1.30 9.91
C ILE A 194 12.64 0.00 9.48
N SER A 195 12.10 0.05 8.26
CA SER A 195 11.41 1.24 7.75
C SER A 195 10.19 1.59 8.59
N MET A 196 9.36 0.61 8.98
CA MET A 196 8.19 0.86 9.84
C MET A 196 8.60 1.42 11.20
N ARG A 197 9.61 0.81 11.84
CA ARG A 197 10.13 1.28 13.13
C ARG A 197 10.71 2.68 13.04
N GLU A 198 11.47 2.98 11.99
CA GLU A 198 12.10 4.28 11.81
C GLU A 198 11.06 5.37 11.55
N ARG A 199 10.05 5.08 10.71
CA ARG A 199 8.94 6.00 10.44
C ARG A 199 8.16 6.32 11.71
N ALA A 200 7.78 5.30 12.49
CA ALA A 200 7.10 5.50 13.76
C ALA A 200 7.92 6.40 14.70
N LYS A 201 9.22 6.12 14.89
CA LYS A 201 10.11 6.93 15.73
C LYS A 201 10.27 8.38 15.24
N LEU A 202 10.47 8.58 13.94
CA LEU A 202 10.69 9.91 13.36
C LEU A 202 9.44 10.79 13.39
N SER A 203 8.26 10.17 13.37
CA SER A 203 6.97 10.84 13.56
C SER A 203 6.58 11.05 15.04
N GLY A 204 7.47 10.78 15.98
CA GLY A 204 7.22 10.96 17.43
C GLY A 204 6.43 9.84 18.09
N GLY A 205 6.18 8.74 17.39
CA GLY A 205 5.46 7.57 17.89
C GLY A 205 6.36 6.46 18.44
N SER A 206 5.70 5.42 18.93
CA SER A 206 6.31 4.17 19.37
C SER A 206 6.01 3.03 18.38
N PHE A 207 6.88 2.01 18.36
CA PHE A 207 6.71 0.82 17.53
C PHE A 207 7.03 -0.41 18.36
N ALA A 208 6.10 -1.36 18.37
CA ALA A 208 6.26 -2.69 18.96
C ALA A 208 5.85 -3.74 17.94
N MET A 209 6.61 -4.83 17.89
CA MET A 209 6.25 -6.00 17.10
C MET A 209 6.44 -7.23 17.97
N HIS A 210 5.40 -8.04 18.04
CA HIS A 210 5.43 -9.33 18.71
C HIS A 210 5.09 -10.39 17.68
N SER A 211 5.94 -11.40 17.55
CA SER A 211 5.58 -12.60 16.82
C SER A 211 5.90 -13.83 17.63
N THR A 212 4.93 -14.74 17.68
CA THR A 212 5.07 -16.02 18.37
C THR A 212 4.86 -17.13 17.36
N LYS A 213 5.74 -18.13 17.38
CA LYS A 213 5.66 -19.30 16.50
C LYS A 213 4.31 -20.00 16.69
N GLY A 214 3.49 -20.01 15.63
CA GLY A 214 2.16 -20.63 15.65
C GLY A 214 1.00 -19.71 16.07
N ALA A 215 1.26 -18.47 16.52
CA ALA A 215 0.22 -17.53 16.94
C ALA A 215 0.17 -16.22 16.13
N GLY A 216 1.04 -16.08 15.13
CA GLY A 216 1.01 -14.94 14.19
C GLY A 216 1.94 -13.78 14.53
N THR A 217 1.65 -12.63 13.93
CA THR A 217 2.40 -11.38 14.12
C THR A 217 1.45 -10.28 14.54
N VAL A 218 1.88 -9.48 15.51
CA VAL A 218 1.21 -8.27 15.96
C VAL A 218 2.16 -7.11 15.78
N ILE A 219 1.79 -6.16 14.94
CA ILE A 219 2.49 -4.88 14.76
C ILE A 219 1.62 -3.81 15.41
N ARG A 220 2.19 -3.08 16.37
CA ARG A 220 1.54 -1.98 17.07
C ARG A 220 2.38 -0.72 16.97
N THR A 221 1.74 0.36 16.57
CA THR A 221 2.32 1.70 16.56
C THR A 221 1.37 2.68 17.21
N SER A 222 1.91 3.55 18.05
CA SER A 222 1.10 4.56 18.74
C SER A 222 1.77 5.92 18.70
N TRP A 223 0.95 6.97 18.58
CA TRP A 223 1.39 8.36 18.54
C TRP A 223 0.67 9.15 19.61
N PRO A 224 1.40 9.87 20.49
CA PRO A 224 0.78 10.85 21.38
C PRO A 224 0.24 12.02 20.55
N ILE A 225 -0.99 12.46 20.86
CA ILE A 225 -1.68 13.59 20.24
C ILE A 225 -2.00 14.67 21.27
#